data_AF-A0A6C0LF50-F1
#
_entry.id   AF-A0A6C0LF50-F1
#
_cell.length_a   1.000
_cell.length_b   1.000
_cell.length_c   1.000
_cell.angle_alpha   90.00
_cell.angle_beta   90.00
_cell.angle_gamma   90.00
#
_symmetry.space_group_name_H-M   'P 1'
#
loop_
_entity.id
_entity.type
_entity.pdbx_description
1 polymer ?
#
loop_
_entity_poly.entity_id
_entity_poly.type
_entity_poly.pdbx_seq_one_letter_code
_entity_poly.pdbx_strand_id
1 'polypeptide(L)'
;MTRYTKSPEGHYIVAGKKHEMLEGSRAQVWHGTAVKTSGGLTKAQLHMNKHGRIVSKKKFNTARKDNRLVKAGYGTKKGQFGFVKLGTGTMKRGKSKKMRGGYSSPYGPLDGAPVPGSGQMGSGAYTYPYAMNGHPPSASYTGGRRRHSRRRH
;
A
#
# COMPACT_ATOMS: atom_id res chain seq x y z
N MET A 1 3.98 15.90 -24.23
CA MET A 1 5.41 15.92 -23.84
C MET A 1 5.84 17.36 -23.65
N THR A 2 6.53 17.71 -22.57
CA THR A 2 7.15 19.05 -22.45
C THR A 2 8.34 19.12 -23.42
N ARG A 3 8.30 20.07 -24.36
CA ARG A 3 9.37 20.27 -25.35
C ARG A 3 10.46 21.15 -24.74
N TYR A 4 11.68 20.65 -24.68
CA TYR A 4 12.84 21.43 -24.27
C TYR A 4 13.48 22.07 -25.51
N THR A 5 13.58 23.39 -25.53
CA THR A 5 14.26 24.14 -26.60
C THR A 5 15.64 24.58 -26.12
N LYS A 6 16.63 24.56 -27.03
CA LYS A 6 17.95 25.14 -26.79
C LYS A 6 17.91 26.64 -27.08
N SER A 7 18.62 27.43 -26.28
CA SER A 7 18.89 28.83 -26.58
C SER A 7 19.87 28.96 -27.75
N PRO A 8 20.01 30.14 -28.37
CA PRO A 8 21.00 30.39 -29.41
C PRO A 8 22.44 30.07 -28.95
N GLU A 9 22.74 30.27 -27.66
CA GLU A 9 24.02 29.91 -27.02
C GLU A 9 24.25 28.39 -26.87
N GLY A 10 23.26 27.54 -27.20
CA GLY A 10 23.37 26.08 -27.09
C GLY A 10 22.99 25.48 -25.73
N HIS A 11 22.68 26.30 -24.73
CA HIS A 11 22.22 25.87 -23.41
C HIS A 11 20.71 25.59 -23.36
N TYR A 12 20.29 24.76 -22.40
CA TYR A 12 18.89 24.56 -22.05
C TYR A 12 18.50 25.48 -20.90
N ILE A 13 17.40 26.22 -21.05
CA ILE A 13 16.86 27.07 -19.99
C ILE A 13 15.63 26.37 -19.42
N VAL A 14 15.72 25.89 -18.19
CA VAL A 14 14.60 25.20 -17.51
C VAL A 14 14.40 25.81 -16.13
N ALA A 15 13.18 26.28 -15.87
CA ALA A 15 12.82 26.95 -14.61
C ALA A 15 13.80 28.11 -14.24
N GLY A 16 14.21 28.89 -15.25
CA GLY A 16 15.09 30.05 -15.08
C GLY A 16 16.58 29.73 -14.88
N LYS A 17 16.99 28.47 -14.99
CA LYS A 17 18.40 28.05 -14.86
C LYS A 17 18.95 27.55 -16.18
N LYS A 18 20.20 27.91 -16.47
CA LYS A 18 20.95 27.40 -17.62
C LYS A 18 21.50 26.01 -17.29
N HIS A 19 21.39 25.09 -18.25
CA HIS A 19 21.90 23.73 -18.21
C HIS A 19 22.61 23.44 -19.53
N GLU A 20 23.74 22.75 -19.50
CA GLU A 20 24.49 22.40 -20.71
C GLU A 20 23.83 21.25 -21.47
N MET A 21 23.24 20.30 -20.74
CA MET A 21 22.64 19.10 -21.30
C MET A 21 21.24 18.83 -20.77
N LEU A 22 20.41 18.23 -21.60
CA LEU A 22 19.06 17.87 -21.21
C LEU A 22 19.04 16.65 -20.27
N GLU A 23 19.79 15.62 -20.65
CA GLU A 23 19.85 14.36 -19.93
C GLU A 23 21.28 14.07 -19.50
N GLY A 24 21.46 13.64 -18.25
CA GLY A 24 22.77 13.32 -17.71
C GLY A 24 22.72 12.30 -16.57
N SER A 25 23.87 12.12 -15.92
CA SER A 25 23.99 11.32 -14.71
C SER A 25 23.33 12.02 -13.51
N ARG A 26 23.02 11.25 -12.46
CA ARG A 26 22.49 11.81 -11.20
C ARG A 26 23.42 12.86 -10.58
N ALA A 27 24.73 12.70 -10.73
CA ALA A 27 25.72 13.67 -10.28
C ALA A 27 25.60 14.98 -11.07
N GLN A 28 25.60 14.92 -12.40
CA GLN A 28 25.45 16.11 -13.26
C GLN A 28 24.14 16.88 -12.98
N VAL A 29 23.03 16.17 -12.74
CA VAL A 29 21.76 16.80 -12.35
C VAL A 29 21.85 17.47 -10.98
N TRP A 30 22.54 16.84 -10.02
CA TRP A 30 22.74 17.40 -8.69
C TRP A 30 23.62 18.65 -8.70
N HIS A 31 24.68 18.66 -9.51
CA HIS A 31 25.57 19.81 -9.67
C HIS A 31 24.96 20.92 -10.55
N GLY A 32 23.96 20.60 -11.37
CA GLY A 32 23.22 21.58 -12.17
C GLY A 32 23.63 21.65 -13.64
N THR A 33 24.55 20.81 -14.09
CA THR A 33 24.94 20.71 -15.51
C THR A 33 23.82 20.16 -16.38
N ALA A 34 23.03 19.22 -15.84
CA ALA A 34 21.94 18.54 -16.56
C ALA A 34 20.57 18.87 -15.98
N VAL A 35 19.53 18.93 -16.84
CA VAL A 35 18.14 19.16 -16.41
C VAL A 35 17.57 17.94 -15.65
N LYS A 36 17.70 16.76 -16.25
CA LYS A 36 17.12 15.51 -15.75
C LYS A 36 18.04 14.32 -15.99
N THR A 37 17.80 13.23 -15.28
CA THR A 37 18.45 11.95 -15.58
C THR A 37 17.82 11.27 -16.78
N SER A 38 18.46 10.26 -17.37
CA SER A 38 17.83 9.37 -18.37
C SER A 38 16.48 8.78 -17.92
N GLY A 39 16.32 8.51 -16.62
CA GLY A 39 15.06 8.07 -16.01
C GLY A 39 14.07 9.19 -15.65
N GLY A 40 14.27 10.41 -16.14
CA GLY A 40 13.36 11.55 -15.92
C GLY A 40 13.41 12.21 -14.54
N LEU A 41 14.37 11.87 -13.67
CA LEU A 41 14.49 12.47 -12.35
C LEU A 41 15.10 13.87 -12.41
N THR A 42 14.45 14.84 -11.79
CA THR A 42 14.98 16.20 -11.60
C THR A 42 15.73 16.33 -10.28
N LYS A 43 16.50 17.41 -10.10
CA LYS A 43 17.27 17.67 -8.87
C LYS A 43 16.41 17.61 -7.59
N ALA A 44 15.18 18.11 -7.63
CA ALA A 44 14.25 18.07 -6.48
C ALA A 44 13.83 16.65 -6.06
N GLN A 45 13.91 15.69 -6.98
CA GLN A 45 13.59 14.28 -6.75
C GLN A 45 14.81 13.44 -6.34
N LEU A 46 15.99 14.05 -6.29
CA LEU A 46 17.23 13.43 -5.84
C LEU A 46 17.52 13.76 -4.37
N HIS A 47 18.34 12.92 -3.73
CA HIS A 47 18.77 13.07 -2.36
C HIS A 47 20.19 12.51 -2.20
N MET A 48 21.08 13.28 -1.57
CA MET A 48 22.41 12.82 -1.21
C MET A 48 22.35 12.09 0.13
N ASN A 49 22.73 10.82 0.16
CA ASN A 49 22.79 10.06 1.40
C ASN A 49 24.04 10.43 2.21
N LYS A 50 24.11 9.98 3.46
CA LYS A 50 25.27 10.21 4.33
C LYS A 50 26.60 9.63 3.83
N HIS A 51 26.55 8.78 2.81
CA HIS A 51 27.72 8.15 2.18
C HIS A 51 28.12 8.87 0.87
N GLY A 52 27.57 10.06 0.60
CA GLY A 52 27.87 10.86 -0.59
C GLY A 52 27.21 10.37 -1.88
N ARG A 53 26.42 9.29 -1.85
CA ARG A 53 25.73 8.76 -3.04
C ARG A 53 24.43 9.52 -3.28
N ILE A 54 24.22 9.93 -4.52
CA ILE A 54 22.98 10.60 -4.95
C ILE A 54 21.97 9.53 -5.39
N VAL A 55 20.89 9.39 -4.61
CA VAL A 55 19.81 8.43 -4.82
C VAL A 55 18.50 9.15 -5.10
N SER A 56 17.47 8.43 -5.54
CA SER A 56 16.13 9.04 -5.64
C SER A 56 15.50 9.21 -4.25
N LYS A 57 14.84 10.35 -4.04
CA LYS A 57 14.12 10.68 -2.80
C LYS A 57 13.04 9.63 -2.49
N LYS A 58 12.35 9.14 -3.52
CA LYS A 58 11.37 8.04 -3.39
C LYS A 58 12.00 6.79 -2.80
N LYS A 59 13.16 6.35 -3.32
CA LYS A 59 13.84 5.14 -2.82
C LYS A 59 14.35 5.32 -1.39
N PHE A 60 14.90 6.49 -1.06
CA PHE A 60 15.32 6.81 0.30
C PHE A 60 14.15 6.73 1.29
N ASN A 61 13.02 7.34 0.95
CA ASN A 61 11.82 7.32 1.79
C ASN A 61 11.21 5.92 1.92
N THR A 62 11.09 5.18 0.82
CA THR A 62 10.59 3.79 0.86
C THR A 62 11.51 2.90 1.69
N ALA A 63 12.83 3.01 1.54
CA ALA A 63 13.78 2.21 2.33
C ALA A 63 13.61 2.45 3.85
N ARG A 64 13.46 3.70 4.28
CA ARG A 64 13.20 4.07 5.70
C ARG A 64 11.86 3.58 6.22
N LYS A 65 10.84 3.48 5.37
CA LYS A 65 9.50 2.97 5.76
C LYS A 65 9.46 1.45 5.78
N ASP A 66 10.09 0.83 4.78
CA ASP A 66 10.04 -0.60 4.58
C ASP A 66 10.79 -1.34 5.69
N ASN A 67 12.00 -0.89 6.07
CA ASN A 67 12.84 -1.49 7.13
C ASN A 67 12.80 -3.03 7.12
N ARG A 68 12.89 -3.65 5.94
CA ARG A 68 12.47 -5.05 5.71
C ARG A 68 13.23 -6.05 6.58
N LEU A 69 14.54 -5.85 6.75
CA LEU A 69 15.38 -6.72 7.59
C LEU A 69 14.96 -6.65 9.05
N VAL A 70 14.81 -5.43 9.59
CA VAL A 70 14.35 -5.22 10.97
C VAL A 70 12.94 -5.79 11.16
N LYS A 71 12.02 -5.55 10.22
CA LYS A 71 10.66 -6.13 10.25
C LYS A 71 10.64 -7.65 10.14
N ALA A 72 11.62 -8.24 9.47
CA ALA A 72 11.81 -9.69 9.40
C ALA A 72 12.54 -10.26 10.64
N GLY A 73 12.89 -9.41 11.61
CA GLY A 73 13.56 -9.83 12.85
C GLY A 73 15.07 -9.94 12.74
N TYR A 74 15.69 -9.32 11.73
CA TYR A 74 17.15 -9.30 11.55
C TYR A 74 17.72 -7.92 11.89
N GLY A 75 18.87 -7.91 12.57
CA GLY A 75 19.62 -6.70 12.87
C GLY A 75 21.10 -7.00 13.13
N THR A 76 21.78 -6.10 13.80
CA THR A 76 23.19 -6.23 14.19
C THR A 76 23.33 -6.02 15.70
N LYS A 77 24.29 -6.69 16.33
CA LYS A 77 24.65 -6.50 17.75
C LYS A 77 26.09 -6.01 17.84
N LYS A 78 26.35 -5.04 18.71
CA LYS A 78 27.71 -4.50 18.91
C LYS A 78 28.64 -5.64 19.33
N GLY A 79 29.81 -5.74 18.70
CA GLY A 79 30.81 -6.78 18.98
C GLY A 79 30.52 -8.15 18.35
N GLN A 80 29.43 -8.32 17.60
CA GLN A 80 29.15 -9.55 16.85
C GLN A 80 29.16 -9.23 15.35
N PHE A 81 30.04 -9.91 14.60
CA PHE A 81 30.14 -9.76 13.16
C PHE A 81 28.98 -10.49 12.45
N GLY A 82 28.41 -9.87 11.41
CA GLY A 82 27.32 -10.43 10.63
C GLY A 82 25.90 -10.02 11.08
N PHE A 83 24.90 -10.77 10.62
CA PHE A 83 23.49 -10.53 10.99
C PHE A 83 23.11 -11.37 12.21
N VAL A 84 22.29 -10.79 13.10
CA VAL A 84 21.74 -11.48 14.26
C VAL A 84 20.22 -11.45 14.18
N LYS A 85 19.58 -12.58 14.48
CA LYS A 85 18.13 -12.63 14.64
C LYS A 85 17.77 -11.98 15.98
N LEU A 86 17.14 -10.82 15.92
CA LEU A 86 16.55 -10.15 17.07
C LEU A 86 15.33 -11.01 17.50
N GLY A 87 15.24 -11.36 18.78
CA GLY A 87 14.44 -12.47 19.33
C GLY A 87 13.01 -12.67 18.77
N THR A 88 12.53 -13.92 18.86
CA THR A 88 11.24 -14.49 18.41
C THR A 88 10.10 -13.48 18.29
N GLY A 89 10.03 -12.83 17.14
CA GLY A 89 8.98 -11.89 16.81
C GLY A 89 8.78 -11.90 15.31
N THR A 90 8.23 -12.98 14.78
CA THR A 90 7.16 -12.77 13.80
C THR A 90 6.23 -11.78 14.47
N MET A 91 6.30 -10.49 14.11
CA MET A 91 5.31 -9.52 14.55
C MET A 91 3.99 -10.21 14.33
N LYS A 92 3.30 -10.58 15.43
CA LYS A 92 2.10 -11.42 15.38
C LYS A 92 1.25 -10.79 14.30
N ARG A 93 1.08 -11.49 13.16
CA ARG A 93 0.18 -11.04 12.09
C ARG A 93 -1.08 -10.65 12.82
N GLY A 94 -1.39 -9.36 12.87
CA GLY A 94 -2.58 -8.89 13.58
C GLY A 94 -3.69 -9.78 13.07
N LYS A 95 -4.28 -10.60 13.94
CA LYS A 95 -5.38 -11.49 13.54
C LYS A 95 -6.32 -10.56 12.82
N SER A 96 -6.57 -10.78 11.53
CA SER A 96 -7.57 -9.98 10.84
C SER A 96 -8.80 -10.08 11.74
N LYS A 97 -9.35 -8.92 12.16
CA LYS A 97 -10.66 -8.92 12.79
C LYS A 97 -11.55 -9.55 11.73
N LYS A 98 -11.79 -10.84 11.89
CA LYS A 98 -12.74 -11.61 11.10
C LYS A 98 -14.02 -10.82 11.33
N MET A 99 -14.43 -10.03 10.33
CA MET A 99 -15.72 -9.37 10.40
C MET A 99 -16.70 -10.52 10.57
N ARG A 100 -17.23 -10.68 11.78
CA ARG A 100 -18.35 -11.58 12.03
C ARG A 100 -19.43 -11.00 11.15
N GLY A 101 -19.78 -11.72 10.09
CA GLY A 101 -20.75 -11.27 9.12
C GLY A 101 -22.00 -10.80 9.85
N GLY A 102 -22.21 -9.48 9.84
CA GLY A 102 -23.53 -8.94 10.02
C GLY A 102 -24.18 -9.07 8.65
N TYR A 103 -24.90 -10.16 8.43
CA TYR A 103 -25.87 -10.20 7.35
C TYR A 103 -26.92 -9.16 7.74
N SER A 104 -26.82 -7.94 7.19
CA SER A 104 -27.90 -6.98 7.22
C SER A 104 -29.00 -7.52 6.32
N SER A 105 -29.77 -8.47 6.84
CA SER A 105 -31.03 -8.87 6.21
C SER A 105 -31.97 -7.67 6.30
N PRO A 106 -32.57 -7.19 5.20
CA PRO A 106 -33.64 -6.20 5.27
C PRO A 106 -34.92 -6.75 5.90
N TYR A 107 -34.99 -8.07 6.12
CA TYR A 107 -36.11 -8.74 6.76
C TYR A 107 -35.64 -9.35 8.08
N GLY A 108 -36.19 -8.87 9.20
CA GLY A 108 -36.00 -9.43 10.53
C GLY A 108 -36.54 -10.87 10.65
N PRO A 109 -36.42 -11.50 11.83
CA PRO A 109 -36.96 -12.84 12.09
C PRO A 109 -38.45 -12.92 11.74
N LEU A 110 -38.87 -13.98 11.07
CA LEU A 110 -40.22 -14.18 10.48
C LEU A 110 -41.23 -14.79 11.48
N ASP A 111 -40.91 -14.72 12.76
CA ASP A 111 -41.62 -15.39 13.82
C ASP A 111 -41.80 -14.34 14.91
N GLY A 112 -43.00 -13.76 14.94
CA GLY A 112 -43.42 -12.62 15.76
C GLY A 112 -43.42 -12.89 17.26
N ALA A 113 -42.27 -13.27 17.81
CA ALA A 113 -42.02 -13.27 19.24
C ALA A 113 -41.59 -11.86 19.67
N PRO A 114 -42.27 -11.24 20.65
CA PRO A 114 -41.79 -9.99 21.22
C PRO A 114 -40.45 -10.23 21.91
N VAL A 115 -39.44 -9.44 21.57
CA VAL A 115 -38.15 -9.43 22.27
C VAL A 115 -38.40 -8.89 23.68
N PRO A 116 -38.20 -9.67 24.76
CA PRO A 116 -38.32 -9.14 26.10
C PRO A 116 -37.10 -8.28 26.40
N GLY A 117 -37.33 -6.98 26.60
CA GLY A 117 -36.32 -6.06 27.13
C GLY A 117 -35.62 -5.20 26.08
N SER A 118 -36.33 -4.20 25.56
CA SER A 118 -35.67 -2.96 25.11
C SER A 118 -36.65 -1.81 25.27
N GLY A 119 -36.30 -0.91 26.20
CA GLY A 119 -37.07 0.28 26.52
C GLY A 119 -37.36 1.13 25.28
N GLN A 120 -38.65 1.37 25.05
CA GLN A 120 -39.25 2.65 24.72
C GLN A 120 -38.30 3.76 24.23
N MET A 121 -38.01 3.80 22.93
CA MET A 121 -37.63 4.99 22.16
C MET A 121 -38.04 4.68 20.71
N GLY A 122 -39.08 5.24 20.09
CA GLY A 122 -39.47 6.64 20.04
C GLY A 122 -39.31 7.10 18.58
N SER A 123 -40.43 7.51 17.96
CA SER A 123 -40.56 8.23 16.68
C SER A 123 -40.56 7.45 15.35
N GLY A 124 -41.52 7.81 14.49
CA GLY A 124 -41.34 7.81 13.04
C GLY A 124 -42.21 6.84 12.24
N ALA A 125 -43.46 7.23 12.00
CA ALA A 125 -44.34 6.62 11.01
C ALA A 125 -43.84 6.89 9.58
N TYR A 126 -43.63 5.86 8.77
CA TYR A 126 -43.70 5.95 7.30
C TYR A 126 -44.23 4.64 6.72
N THR A 127 -45.48 4.69 6.27
CA THR A 127 -46.14 3.73 5.38
C THR A 127 -45.65 3.92 3.95
N TYR A 128 -45.39 2.86 3.18
CA TYR A 128 -45.89 2.66 1.79
C TYR A 128 -45.59 1.21 1.30
N PRO A 129 -46.47 0.61 0.45
CA PRO A 129 -46.53 -0.83 0.18
C PRO A 129 -45.74 -1.27 -1.07
N TYR A 130 -45.24 -2.52 -1.09
CA TYR A 130 -44.67 -3.13 -2.30
C TYR A 130 -45.49 -4.35 -2.75
N ALA A 131 -45.89 -4.34 -4.02
CA ALA A 131 -46.56 -5.44 -4.71
C ALA A 131 -45.56 -6.24 -5.57
N MET A 132 -45.61 -7.57 -5.41
CA MET A 132 -45.57 -8.62 -6.45
C MET A 132 -44.29 -8.93 -7.26
N ASN A 133 -43.86 -10.20 -7.10
CA ASN A 133 -43.46 -11.21 -8.12
C ASN A 133 -42.07 -11.25 -8.79
N GLY A 134 -41.43 -12.44 -8.76
CA GLY A 134 -40.49 -12.94 -9.79
C GLY A 134 -39.27 -13.76 -9.29
N HIS A 135 -39.18 -15.05 -9.67
CA HIS A 135 -38.00 -15.95 -9.56
C HIS A 135 -37.10 -15.86 -10.84
N PRO A 136 -35.99 -16.64 -11.01
CA PRO A 136 -34.67 -16.75 -10.35
C PRO A 136 -33.50 -16.53 -11.38
N PRO A 137 -32.21 -16.90 -11.16
CA PRO A 137 -31.75 -18.25 -11.54
C PRO A 137 -30.55 -18.85 -10.75
N SER A 138 -30.31 -20.15 -11.01
CA SER A 138 -29.28 -21.06 -10.50
C SER A 138 -27.90 -20.92 -11.21
N ALA A 139 -26.79 -21.31 -10.53
CA ALA A 139 -25.60 -21.98 -11.12
C ALA A 139 -24.40 -22.18 -10.13
N SER A 140 -23.99 -23.45 -10.01
CA SER A 140 -22.64 -24.05 -9.80
C SER A 140 -21.48 -23.33 -9.05
N TYR A 141 -20.82 -24.03 -8.10
CA TYR A 141 -19.46 -24.59 -8.29
C TYR A 141 -18.96 -25.45 -7.11
N THR A 142 -18.38 -26.58 -7.50
CA THR A 142 -17.69 -27.70 -6.84
C THR A 142 -16.54 -27.36 -5.87
N GLY A 143 -16.28 -28.21 -4.86
CA GLY A 143 -14.90 -28.39 -4.34
C GLY A 143 -14.71 -28.79 -2.86
N GLY A 144 -14.84 -30.09 -2.54
CA GLY A 144 -14.57 -30.65 -1.20
C GLY A 144 -13.07 -30.78 -0.85
N ARG A 145 -12.72 -30.54 0.43
CA ARG A 145 -11.36 -30.68 0.97
C ARG A 145 -11.16 -32.04 1.64
N ARG A 146 -10.33 -32.92 1.08
CA ARG A 146 -9.83 -34.14 1.75
C ARG A 146 -8.62 -33.80 2.62
N ARG A 147 -8.68 -34.14 3.91
CA ARG A 147 -7.53 -34.09 4.84
C ARG A 147 -6.84 -35.46 4.82
N HIS A 148 -5.53 -35.50 4.62
CA HIS A 148 -4.75 -36.73 4.78
C HIS A 148 -3.74 -36.55 5.92
N SER A 149 -3.97 -37.28 7.02
CA SER A 149 -3.00 -37.44 8.10
C SER A 149 -2.00 -38.52 7.71
N ARG A 150 -0.71 -38.19 7.66
CA ARG A 150 0.37 -39.17 7.54
C ARG A 150 0.81 -39.59 8.93
N ARG A 151 0.54 -40.86 9.29
CA ARG A 151 1.13 -41.56 10.42
C ARG A 151 2.42 -42.22 9.89
N ARG A 152 3.57 -41.93 10.51
CA ARG A 152 4.83 -42.64 10.23
C ARG A 152 5.03 -43.70 11.30
N HIS A 153 5.39 -44.91 10.87
CA HIS A 153 6.04 -45.94 11.68
C HIS A 153 7.54 -45.69 11.65
#